data_AF-A0A150R626-F1
#
_entry.id   AF-A0A150R626-F1
#
_cell.length_a   1.000
_cell.length_b   1.000
_cell.length_c   1.000
_cell.angle_alpha   90.00
_cell.angle_beta   90.00
_cell.angle_gamma   90.00
#
_symmetry.space_group_name_H-M   'P 1'
#
loop_
_entity.id
_entity.type
_entity.pdbx_description
1 polymer ?
#
loop_
_entity_poly.entity_id
_entity_poly.type
_entity_poly.pdbx_seq_one_letter_code
_entity_poly.pdbx_strand_id
1 'polypeptide(L)'
;MAVASSACGVDEGPASGADLDIEPSDVGAPLEESHSSCPLTDGAHSFNELKGSLENLPVDCVPSWTEAQLSDGFQAIRDTRLQALALPDQPDFPRRIPWLEPENGCEERAPAAVYILHESGYPTPWYARVQSRENAGLTLVTENEPDGSVSWSHHVAPVVRVGGQLMILDPAIDPGGPLPIATWLSHFVAGEVDMAVCRDRADEDGCFDAVPAAPSLPSMVPSQGIRGKLITEWRVQELLGRDPYRVLGDCPPWGGCPAEPAADPSSPPTIGRFASGRDEFVWYPLYVIGDNFVEGLTTVRIEGNGIDALAPISRINKRRILIEEQYPSGVYQVTASNGAQASQTMTLTID
;
A
#
# COMPACT_ATOMS: atom_id res chain seq x y z
N MET A 1 5.33 21.68 -11.77
CA MET A 1 4.94 20.65 -10.79
C MET A 1 3.49 20.34 -11.05
N ALA A 2 3.21 19.22 -11.71
CA ALA A 2 1.86 18.74 -11.91
C ALA A 2 1.38 18.16 -10.57
N VAL A 3 0.21 18.59 -10.09
CA VAL A 3 -0.45 17.97 -8.95
C VAL A 3 -0.95 16.62 -9.46
N ALA A 4 -0.37 15.53 -8.95
CA ALA A 4 -0.84 14.18 -9.25
C ALA A 4 -2.31 14.06 -8.80
N SER A 5 -3.15 13.51 -9.68
CA SER A 5 -4.55 13.21 -9.38
C SER A 5 -4.63 12.35 -8.12
N SER A 6 -5.54 12.72 -7.20
CA SER A 6 -5.75 12.07 -5.90
C SER A 6 -5.85 10.55 -6.06
N ALA A 7 -4.96 9.82 -5.39
CA ALA A 7 -4.72 8.40 -5.60
C ALA A 7 -5.80 7.48 -4.95
N CYS A 8 -6.74 8.06 -4.20
CA CYS A 8 -7.89 7.37 -3.63
C CYS A 8 -9.20 8.12 -3.95
N GLY A 9 -9.46 8.42 -5.23
CA GLY A 9 -10.73 9.06 -5.61
C GLY A 9 -10.90 9.31 -7.11
N VAL A 10 -11.98 8.75 -7.67
CA VAL A 10 -12.54 9.21 -8.94
C VAL A 10 -13.41 10.42 -8.62
N ASP A 11 -13.02 11.59 -9.12
CA ASP A 11 -13.63 12.89 -8.85
C ASP A 11 -15.09 12.96 -9.35
N GLU A 12 -16.07 12.76 -8.46
CA GLU A 12 -17.48 13.08 -8.69
C GLU A 12 -17.93 14.24 -7.77
N GLY A 13 -18.49 15.29 -8.39
CA GLY A 13 -18.60 16.65 -7.86
C GLY A 13 -19.56 16.89 -6.67
N PRO A 14 -19.57 18.13 -6.14
CA PRO A 14 -20.16 18.43 -4.83
C PRO A 14 -21.68 18.64 -4.89
N ALA A 15 -22.41 17.94 -4.02
CA ALA A 15 -23.77 18.28 -3.64
C ALA A 15 -23.76 19.05 -2.30
N SER A 16 -24.08 20.34 -2.35
CA SER A 16 -24.24 21.21 -1.18
C SER A 16 -25.67 21.15 -0.63
N GLY A 17 -25.83 21.02 0.69
CA GLY A 17 -27.14 21.11 1.35
C GLY A 17 -27.09 21.41 2.86
N ALA A 18 -27.20 22.71 3.17
CA ALA A 18 -27.88 23.40 4.29
C ALA A 18 -27.63 23.08 5.80
N ASP A 19 -27.39 24.17 6.52
CA ASP A 19 -27.28 24.39 7.97
C ASP A 19 -28.48 23.95 8.82
N LEU A 20 -28.22 23.55 10.08
CA LEU A 20 -29.16 23.72 11.19
C LEU A 20 -28.44 24.08 12.52
N ASP A 21 -28.78 25.27 13.04
CA ASP A 21 -28.47 25.80 14.37
C ASP A 21 -29.30 25.11 15.47
N ILE A 22 -28.65 24.54 16.50
CA ILE A 22 -29.29 24.22 17.78
C ILE A 22 -28.30 24.46 18.94
N GLU A 23 -28.71 25.33 19.88
CA GLU A 23 -28.03 25.73 21.13
C GLU A 23 -29.01 25.51 22.31
N PRO A 24 -28.58 25.50 23.59
CA PRO A 24 -28.49 24.29 24.40
C PRO A 24 -29.39 24.32 25.66
N SER A 25 -29.49 23.20 26.39
CA SER A 25 -30.12 23.18 27.72
C SER A 25 -29.43 22.23 28.68
N ASP A 26 -28.72 22.82 29.65
CA ASP A 26 -28.13 22.22 30.85
C ASP A 26 -29.20 21.81 31.86
N VAL A 27 -29.20 20.54 32.31
CA VAL A 27 -29.67 20.17 33.65
C VAL A 27 -28.84 18.99 34.17
N GLY A 28 -28.09 19.23 35.24
CA GLY A 28 -27.25 18.25 35.92
C GLY A 28 -28.03 17.12 36.61
N ALA A 29 -27.49 15.92 36.52
CA ALA A 29 -27.96 14.72 37.20
C ALA A 29 -26.75 13.87 37.69
N PRO A 30 -26.95 13.02 38.70
CA PRO A 30 -25.90 12.52 39.60
C PRO A 30 -25.07 11.38 39.00
N LEU A 31 -23.86 11.22 39.55
CA LEU A 31 -22.87 10.19 39.24
C LEU A 31 -23.40 8.78 39.57
N GLU A 32 -24.21 8.22 38.68
CA GLU A 32 -24.34 6.76 38.55
C GLU A 32 -23.11 6.24 37.83
N GLU A 33 -22.61 5.07 38.25
CA GLU A 33 -21.58 4.31 37.52
C GLU A 33 -22.16 3.97 36.14
N SER A 34 -21.96 4.89 35.20
CA SER A 34 -22.40 4.72 33.83
C SER A 34 -21.58 3.58 33.26
N HIS A 35 -22.23 2.43 33.11
CA HIS A 35 -21.86 1.49 32.08
C HIS A 35 -21.87 2.30 30.79
N SER A 36 -20.70 2.80 30.38
CA SER A 36 -20.54 3.69 29.24
C SER A 36 -20.96 2.92 28.00
N SER A 37 -22.24 2.98 27.69
CA SER A 37 -22.79 2.47 26.44
C SER A 37 -22.01 3.18 25.35
N CYS A 38 -21.37 2.40 24.49
CA CYS A 38 -20.65 2.91 23.35
C CYS A 38 -21.49 3.99 22.64
N PRO A 39 -21.05 5.26 22.58
CA PRO A 39 -21.87 6.35 22.04
C PRO A 39 -22.05 6.27 20.52
N LEU A 40 -21.28 5.43 19.83
CA LEU A 40 -21.47 5.16 18.41
C LEU A 40 -22.73 4.33 18.22
N THR A 41 -23.78 4.98 17.77
CA THR A 41 -25.00 4.33 17.31
C THR A 41 -24.70 3.54 16.03
N ASP A 42 -25.33 2.38 15.87
CA ASP A 42 -25.43 1.72 14.57
C ASP A 42 -25.96 2.73 13.54
N GLY A 43 -25.43 2.73 12.32
CA GLY A 43 -25.72 3.75 11.32
C GLY A 43 -24.52 4.06 10.42
N ALA A 44 -24.80 4.45 9.18
CA ALA A 44 -23.82 5.16 8.36
C ALA A 44 -23.55 6.53 8.98
N HIS A 45 -22.27 6.84 9.17
CA HIS A 45 -21.79 8.14 9.65
C HIS A 45 -20.75 8.67 8.67
N SER A 46 -20.78 9.94 8.38
CA SER A 46 -19.71 10.61 7.65
C SER A 46 -18.43 10.68 8.49
N PHE A 47 -17.28 10.81 7.83
CA PHE A 47 -16.02 11.07 8.52
C PHE A 47 -16.09 12.33 9.39
N ASN A 48 -16.78 13.38 8.92
CA ASN A 48 -16.89 14.65 9.64
C ASN A 48 -17.73 14.57 10.93
N GLU A 49 -18.68 13.64 11.02
CA GLU A 49 -19.45 13.40 12.25
C GLU A 49 -18.63 12.67 13.31
N LEU A 50 -17.72 11.79 12.88
CA LEU A 50 -16.94 10.94 13.78
C LEU A 50 -15.52 11.44 14.07
N LYS A 51 -15.03 12.41 13.30
CA LYS A 51 -13.66 12.88 13.47
C LYS A 51 -13.50 13.65 14.78
N GLY A 52 -12.37 13.43 15.44
CA GLY A 52 -12.05 14.10 16.69
C GLY A 52 -10.54 14.13 16.97
N SER A 53 -10.16 14.83 18.05
CA SER A 53 -8.83 14.67 18.62
C SER A 53 -8.66 13.26 19.17
N LEU A 54 -7.40 12.83 19.35
CA LEU A 54 -7.08 11.51 19.88
C LEU A 54 -7.75 11.23 21.25
N GLU A 55 -7.88 12.27 22.08
CA GLU A 55 -8.50 12.19 23.41
C GLU A 55 -10.02 12.01 23.36
N ASN A 56 -10.66 12.40 22.26
CA ASN A 56 -12.11 12.36 22.07
C ASN A 56 -12.57 11.15 21.24
N LEU A 57 -11.66 10.27 20.82
CA LEU A 57 -12.04 9.07 20.08
C LEU A 57 -12.83 8.10 20.97
N PRO A 58 -13.77 7.33 20.41
CA PRO A 58 -14.62 6.40 21.16
C PRO A 58 -13.87 5.11 21.52
N VAL A 59 -12.80 5.23 22.33
CA VAL A 59 -11.89 4.13 22.69
C VAL A 59 -12.64 2.95 23.29
N ASP A 60 -13.62 3.21 24.16
CA ASP A 60 -14.36 2.17 24.90
C ASP A 60 -15.26 1.31 24.02
N CYS A 61 -15.56 1.77 22.80
CA CYS A 61 -16.31 1.02 21.83
C CYS A 61 -15.47 -0.01 21.06
N VAL A 62 -14.15 0.23 20.96
CA VAL A 62 -13.28 -0.59 20.13
C VAL A 62 -13.11 -1.99 20.76
N PRO A 63 -13.27 -3.07 19.96
CA PRO A 63 -13.14 -4.44 20.41
C PRO A 63 -11.83 -4.67 21.17
N SER A 64 -11.97 -5.29 22.35
CA SER A 64 -10.86 -5.46 23.27
C SER A 64 -10.14 -6.79 23.02
N TRP A 65 -8.82 -6.70 22.91
CA TRP A 65 -7.92 -7.83 22.67
C TRP A 65 -6.93 -7.96 23.84
N THR A 66 -6.44 -9.17 24.04
CA THR A 66 -5.26 -9.46 24.86
C THR A 66 -3.98 -9.12 24.12
N GLU A 67 -2.85 -8.96 24.83
CA GLU A 67 -1.53 -8.75 24.20
C GLU A 67 -1.14 -9.90 23.27
N ALA A 68 -1.46 -11.14 23.64
CA ALA A 68 -1.23 -12.31 22.81
C ALA A 68 -2.04 -12.25 21.51
N GLN A 69 -3.35 -11.93 21.59
CA GLN A 69 -4.18 -11.73 20.41
C GLN A 69 -3.65 -10.62 19.50
N LEU A 70 -3.15 -9.52 20.08
CA LEU A 70 -2.57 -8.42 19.32
C LEU A 70 -1.34 -8.87 18.51
N SER A 71 -0.38 -9.54 19.17
CA SER A 71 0.81 -10.05 18.50
C SER A 71 0.46 -11.11 17.44
N ASP A 72 -0.35 -12.10 17.80
CA ASP A 72 -0.67 -13.23 16.93
C ASP A 72 -1.56 -12.80 15.75
N GLY A 73 -2.54 -11.93 16.00
CA GLY A 73 -3.42 -11.37 14.98
C GLY A 73 -2.67 -10.48 14.00
N PHE A 74 -1.72 -9.67 14.47
CA PHE A 74 -0.85 -8.89 13.60
C PHE A 74 -0.01 -9.79 12.68
N GLN A 75 0.61 -10.83 13.24
CA GLN A 75 1.35 -11.81 12.43
C GLN A 75 0.44 -12.53 11.43
N ALA A 76 -0.79 -12.87 11.84
CA ALA A 76 -1.76 -13.52 10.96
C ALA A 76 -2.07 -12.67 9.73
N ILE A 77 -2.40 -11.37 9.88
CA ILE A 77 -2.69 -10.52 8.71
C ILE A 77 -1.44 -10.21 7.88
N ARG A 78 -0.27 -10.15 8.52
CA ARG A 78 0.99 -9.86 7.83
C ARG A 78 1.45 -11.05 7.00
N ASP A 79 1.38 -12.26 7.55
CA ASP A 79 2.10 -13.43 7.02
C ASP A 79 1.20 -14.45 6.31
N THR A 80 -0.11 -14.45 6.56
CA THR A 80 -1.05 -15.41 5.93
C THR A 80 -1.08 -15.24 4.41
N ARG A 81 -0.86 -16.35 3.71
CA ARG A 81 -1.05 -16.44 2.26
C ARG A 81 -2.38 -17.09 1.95
N LEU A 82 -3.14 -16.49 1.05
CA LEU A 82 -4.43 -16.99 0.62
C LEU A 82 -4.37 -17.45 -0.83
N GLN A 83 -4.80 -18.68 -1.09
CA GLN A 83 -4.92 -19.20 -2.46
C GLN A 83 -5.91 -18.36 -3.30
N ALA A 84 -6.92 -17.77 -2.66
CA ALA A 84 -7.87 -16.86 -3.30
C ALA A 84 -7.23 -15.56 -3.83
N LEU A 85 -6.02 -15.22 -3.38
CA LEU A 85 -5.25 -14.06 -3.84
C LEU A 85 -4.17 -14.44 -4.88
N ALA A 86 -4.07 -15.71 -5.29
CA ALA A 86 -3.17 -16.09 -6.37
C ALA A 86 -3.61 -15.44 -7.69
N LEU A 87 -2.63 -14.95 -8.47
CA LEU A 87 -2.91 -14.39 -9.78
C LEU A 87 -3.11 -15.52 -10.80
N PRO A 88 -3.94 -15.34 -11.85
CA PRO A 88 -4.20 -16.40 -12.84
C PRO A 88 -2.95 -16.90 -13.57
N ASP A 89 -1.95 -16.05 -13.77
CA ASP A 89 -0.66 -16.36 -14.37
C ASP A 89 0.35 -16.98 -13.37
N GLN A 90 0.00 -16.99 -12.08
CA GLN A 90 0.82 -17.52 -10.98
C GLN A 90 -0.02 -18.37 -10.01
N PRO A 91 -0.70 -19.43 -10.49
CA PRO A 91 -1.67 -20.17 -9.69
C PRO A 91 -1.04 -20.87 -8.48
N ASP A 92 0.23 -21.26 -8.57
CA ASP A 92 0.95 -21.96 -7.50
C ASP A 92 1.70 -21.00 -6.54
N PHE A 93 1.45 -19.69 -6.66
CA PHE A 93 2.08 -18.66 -5.84
C PHE A 93 1.02 -17.92 -5.01
N PRO A 94 0.58 -18.50 -3.88
CA PRO A 94 -0.41 -17.85 -3.03
C PRO A 94 0.17 -16.55 -2.45
N ARG A 95 -0.65 -15.50 -2.41
CA ARG A 95 -0.22 -14.15 -2.04
C ARG A 95 -0.71 -13.77 -0.65
N ARG A 96 0.02 -12.86 -0.01
CA ARG A 96 -0.43 -12.12 1.18
C ARG A 96 -1.28 -10.93 0.74
N ILE A 97 -1.85 -10.21 1.70
CA ILE A 97 -2.35 -8.85 1.46
C ILE A 97 -1.17 -7.99 0.93
N PRO A 98 -1.38 -7.11 -0.08
CA PRO A 98 -0.30 -6.39 -0.75
C PRO A 98 0.27 -5.24 0.10
N TRP A 99 0.90 -5.58 1.22
CA TRP A 99 1.47 -4.64 2.19
C TRP A 99 2.67 -3.86 1.63
N LEU A 100 3.38 -4.39 0.63
CA LEU A 100 4.53 -3.74 0.01
C LEU A 100 4.14 -2.79 -1.15
N GLU A 101 2.86 -2.51 -1.32
CA GLU A 101 2.32 -1.51 -2.25
C GLU A 101 1.64 -0.38 -1.47
N PRO A 102 2.40 0.57 -0.91
CA PRO A 102 1.84 1.57 -0.01
C PRO A 102 1.08 2.67 -0.76
N GLU A 103 1.40 2.97 -2.02
CA GLU A 103 0.80 4.10 -2.76
C GLU A 103 -0.73 4.10 -2.72
N ASN A 104 -1.37 2.94 -2.87
CA ASN A 104 -2.83 2.87 -2.93
C ASN A 104 -3.38 1.60 -2.30
N GLY A 105 -4.67 1.62 -1.99
CA GLY A 105 -5.46 0.44 -1.69
C GLY A 105 -5.59 0.09 -0.21
N CYS A 106 -5.47 1.09 0.67
CA CYS A 106 -5.75 0.94 2.09
C CYS A 106 -7.19 0.42 2.32
N GLU A 107 -8.15 0.84 1.49
CA GLU A 107 -9.55 0.39 1.52
C GLU A 107 -9.75 -1.07 1.08
N GLU A 108 -8.81 -1.70 0.40
CA GLU A 108 -8.84 -3.16 0.18
C GLU A 108 -8.03 -3.90 1.24
N ARG A 109 -6.87 -3.36 1.64
CA ARG A 109 -6.00 -4.02 2.63
C ARG A 109 -6.67 -4.13 4.00
N ALA A 110 -7.30 -3.06 4.48
CA ALA A 110 -7.92 -3.07 5.81
C ALA A 110 -9.09 -4.09 5.88
N PRO A 111 -10.05 -4.14 4.94
CA PRO A 111 -11.07 -5.18 4.94
C PRO A 111 -10.53 -6.59 4.73
N ALA A 112 -9.48 -6.78 3.92
CA ALA A 112 -8.83 -8.09 3.79
C ALA A 112 -8.22 -8.55 5.12
N ALA A 113 -7.60 -7.64 5.88
CA ALA A 113 -7.07 -7.92 7.20
C ALA A 113 -8.19 -8.27 8.20
N VAL A 114 -9.28 -7.50 8.21
CA VAL A 114 -10.46 -7.77 9.04
C VAL A 114 -11.08 -9.12 8.69
N TYR A 115 -11.17 -9.49 7.40
CA TYR A 115 -11.60 -10.81 6.96
C TYR A 115 -10.72 -11.93 7.54
N ILE A 116 -9.40 -11.83 7.40
CA ILE A 116 -8.47 -12.86 7.90
C ILE A 116 -8.64 -13.04 9.42
N LEU A 117 -8.76 -11.94 10.16
CA LEU A 117 -8.94 -11.97 11.61
C LEU A 117 -10.28 -12.57 12.02
N HIS A 118 -11.36 -12.20 11.32
CA HIS A 118 -12.68 -12.75 11.55
C HIS A 118 -12.72 -14.26 11.32
N GLU A 119 -12.20 -14.74 10.18
CA GLU A 119 -12.13 -16.17 9.86
C GLU A 119 -11.24 -16.94 10.83
N SER A 120 -10.27 -16.26 11.45
CA SER A 120 -9.38 -16.84 12.47
C SER A 120 -9.98 -16.79 13.89
N GLY A 121 -11.23 -16.34 14.05
CA GLY A 121 -11.95 -16.33 15.32
C GLY A 121 -11.57 -15.19 16.28
N TYR A 122 -10.88 -14.15 15.80
CA TYR A 122 -10.59 -12.97 16.59
C TYR A 122 -11.83 -12.08 16.71
N PRO A 123 -11.99 -11.31 17.80
CA PRO A 123 -12.97 -10.23 17.83
C PRO A 123 -12.70 -9.28 16.66
N THR A 124 -13.70 -9.11 15.77
CA THR A 124 -13.58 -8.32 14.54
C THR A 124 -13.06 -6.91 14.86
N PRO A 125 -11.90 -6.48 14.33
CA PRO A 125 -11.40 -5.12 14.54
C PRO A 125 -12.34 -4.07 13.96
N TRP A 126 -12.20 -2.85 14.46
CA TRP A 126 -12.76 -1.66 13.84
C TRP A 126 -11.76 -1.06 12.86
N TYR A 127 -12.07 0.09 12.27
CA TYR A 127 -11.19 0.82 11.37
C TYR A 127 -10.81 2.16 11.98
N ALA A 128 -9.51 2.46 12.00
CA ALA A 128 -8.99 3.79 12.21
C ALA A 128 -8.81 4.45 10.85
N ARG A 129 -9.41 5.63 10.67
CA ARG A 129 -9.25 6.46 9.47
C ARG A 129 -8.59 7.77 9.83
N VAL A 130 -7.62 8.17 9.02
CA VAL A 130 -6.93 9.47 9.14
C VAL A 130 -7.06 10.24 7.83
N GLN A 131 -7.26 11.55 7.93
CA GLN A 131 -7.33 12.47 6.80
C GLN A 131 -6.57 13.76 7.12
N SER A 132 -5.90 14.33 6.12
CA SER A 132 -5.25 15.64 6.25
C SER A 132 -6.29 16.78 6.28
N ARG A 133 -6.20 17.72 7.23
CA ARG A 133 -7.13 18.86 7.32
C ARG A 133 -7.04 19.85 6.16
N GLU A 134 -5.83 20.17 5.70
CA GLU A 134 -5.58 21.33 4.84
C GLU A 134 -5.38 20.99 3.35
N ASN A 135 -5.90 19.86 2.85
CA ASN A 135 -5.55 19.33 1.52
C ASN A 135 -4.02 19.17 1.29
N ALA A 136 -3.21 19.25 2.34
CA ALA A 136 -1.75 19.11 2.28
C ALA A 136 -1.32 17.66 1.97
N GLY A 137 -2.22 16.70 2.18
CA GLY A 137 -1.98 15.28 2.01
C GLY A 137 -1.24 14.67 3.19
N LEU A 138 -1.41 13.37 3.37
CA LEU A 138 -0.60 12.54 4.25
C LEU A 138 0.62 12.09 3.45
N THR A 139 1.83 12.24 3.97
CA THR A 139 3.03 11.72 3.30
C THR A 139 3.70 10.66 4.17
N LEU A 140 3.97 9.49 3.59
CA LEU A 140 4.76 8.42 4.21
C LEU A 140 6.11 8.32 3.50
N VAL A 141 7.19 8.30 4.27
CA VAL A 141 8.52 7.87 3.79
C VAL A 141 8.61 6.35 3.89
N THR A 142 8.97 5.69 2.79
CA THR A 142 8.97 4.22 2.71
C THR A 142 9.99 3.71 1.71
N GLU A 143 10.62 2.57 2.01
CA GLU A 143 11.52 1.87 1.11
C GLU A 143 10.79 1.05 0.04
N ASN A 144 9.46 0.95 0.14
CA ASN A 144 8.63 0.22 -0.81
C ASN A 144 8.19 1.10 -1.99
N GLU A 145 8.87 2.23 -2.20
CA GLU A 145 8.54 3.19 -3.24
C GLU A 145 9.79 3.66 -3.98
N PRO A 146 9.79 3.68 -5.33
CA PRO A 146 10.97 4.09 -6.10
C PRO A 146 11.49 5.48 -5.75
N ASP A 147 10.57 6.41 -5.42
CA ASP A 147 10.87 7.78 -5.02
C ASP A 147 11.11 7.93 -3.51
N GLY A 148 10.94 6.85 -2.74
CA GLY A 148 11.17 6.81 -1.29
C GLY A 148 10.02 7.37 -0.45
N SER A 149 8.91 7.79 -1.07
CA SER A 149 7.72 8.29 -0.36
C SER A 149 6.45 8.16 -1.19
N VAL A 150 5.30 8.13 -0.52
CA VAL A 150 3.95 8.23 -1.11
C VAL A 150 3.12 9.27 -0.40
N SER A 151 2.14 9.81 -1.12
CA SER A 151 1.19 10.78 -0.58
C SER A 151 -0.25 10.34 -0.81
N TRP A 152 -1.11 10.55 0.20
CA TRP A 152 -2.53 10.19 0.15
C TRP A 152 -3.41 11.34 0.62
N SER A 153 -4.68 11.34 0.20
CA SER A 153 -5.69 12.21 0.82
C SER A 153 -6.12 11.70 2.20
N HIS A 154 -6.16 10.37 2.36
CA HIS A 154 -6.54 9.69 3.58
C HIS A 154 -5.87 8.31 3.68
N HIS A 155 -5.90 7.70 4.86
CA HIS A 155 -5.44 6.32 5.06
C HIS A 155 -6.33 5.60 6.08
N VAL A 156 -6.43 4.27 5.94
CA VAL A 156 -7.26 3.43 6.82
C VAL A 156 -6.51 2.17 7.22
N ALA A 157 -6.68 1.76 8.47
CA ALA A 157 -6.13 0.52 9.02
C ALA A 157 -7.06 -0.10 10.08
N PRO A 158 -7.00 -1.43 10.30
CA PRO A 158 -7.68 -2.06 11.43
C PRO A 158 -7.19 -1.53 12.78
N VAL A 159 -8.10 -1.36 13.74
CA VAL A 159 -7.83 -0.90 15.10
C VAL A 159 -8.53 -1.77 16.14
N VAL A 160 -7.81 -2.04 17.24
CA VAL A 160 -8.27 -2.81 18.40
C VAL A 160 -7.89 -2.09 19.69
N ARG A 161 -8.48 -2.48 20.83
CA ARG A 161 -8.12 -1.95 22.14
C ARG A 161 -7.37 -3.00 22.97
N VAL A 162 -6.19 -2.68 23.47
CA VAL A 162 -5.39 -3.55 24.34
C VAL A 162 -4.96 -2.74 25.55
N GLY A 163 -5.29 -3.20 26.75
CA GLY A 163 -4.93 -2.48 28.00
C GLY A 163 -5.48 -1.05 28.07
N GLY A 164 -6.62 -0.76 27.43
CA GLY A 164 -7.19 0.59 27.36
C GLY A 164 -6.60 1.50 26.28
N GLN A 165 -5.62 1.02 25.51
CA GLN A 165 -4.98 1.78 24.45
C GLN A 165 -5.42 1.29 23.07
N LEU A 166 -5.62 2.21 22.13
CA LEU A 166 -5.87 1.87 20.73
C LEU A 166 -4.57 1.45 20.02
N MET A 167 -4.63 0.28 19.40
CA MET A 167 -3.54 -0.35 18.68
C MET A 167 -3.94 -0.57 17.22
N ILE A 168 -3.09 -0.12 16.31
CA ILE A 168 -3.26 -0.19 14.86
C ILE A 168 -2.52 -1.42 14.32
N LEU A 169 -3.19 -2.17 13.43
CA LEU A 169 -2.61 -3.32 12.75
C LEU A 169 -2.35 -2.98 11.27
N ASP A 170 -1.20 -2.37 10.97
CA ASP A 170 -0.89 -1.87 9.62
C ASP A 170 0.52 -2.23 9.14
N PRO A 171 0.72 -3.44 8.58
CA PRO A 171 2.01 -3.86 8.06
C PRO A 171 2.54 -3.05 6.87
N ALA A 172 1.72 -2.21 6.21
CA ALA A 172 2.21 -1.32 5.16
C ALA A 172 2.99 -0.12 5.71
N ILE A 173 2.70 0.30 6.95
CA ILE A 173 3.39 1.39 7.64
C ILE A 173 4.55 0.87 8.49
N ASP A 174 4.28 -0.14 9.33
CA ASP A 174 5.30 -0.81 10.13
C ASP A 174 5.11 -2.33 10.06
N PRO A 175 5.92 -3.05 9.26
CA PRO A 175 5.81 -4.50 9.19
C PRO A 175 6.37 -5.19 10.43
N GLY A 176 7.04 -4.48 11.34
CA GLY A 176 7.65 -5.01 12.55
C GLY A 176 6.64 -5.37 13.64
N GLY A 177 5.51 -4.66 13.71
CA GLY A 177 4.50 -4.92 14.73
C GLY A 177 3.33 -3.95 14.74
N PRO A 178 2.32 -4.22 15.58
CA PRO A 178 1.22 -3.32 15.81
C PRO A 178 1.71 -2.04 16.50
N LEU A 179 1.10 -0.91 16.15
CA LEU A 179 1.51 0.40 16.65
C LEU A 179 0.47 1.00 17.58
N PRO A 180 0.87 1.69 18.66
CA PRO A 180 0.03 2.71 19.29
C PRO A 180 -0.51 3.69 18.25
N ILE A 181 -1.79 4.05 18.36
CA ILE A 181 -2.43 5.00 17.43
C ILE A 181 -1.66 6.32 17.28
N ALA A 182 -1.12 6.87 18.37
CA ALA A 182 -0.29 8.08 18.33
C ALA A 182 1.03 7.87 17.57
N THR A 183 1.64 6.70 17.70
CA THR A 183 2.85 6.34 16.95
C THR A 183 2.54 6.16 15.48
N TRP A 184 1.46 5.45 15.13
CA TRP A 184 1.00 5.31 13.74
C TRP A 184 0.75 6.67 13.07
N LEU A 185 0.07 7.60 13.77
CA LEU A 185 -0.14 8.96 13.26
C LEU A 185 1.17 9.72 13.04
N SER A 186 2.20 9.48 13.86
CA SER A 186 3.50 10.16 13.72
C SER A 186 4.30 9.76 12.48
N HIS A 187 3.91 8.67 11.77
CA HIS A 187 4.52 8.29 10.50
C HIS A 187 4.10 9.20 9.34
N PHE A 188 2.98 9.92 9.47
CA PHE A 188 2.52 10.83 8.43
C PHE A 188 3.20 12.19 8.63
N VAL A 189 4.01 12.59 7.65
CA VAL A 189 4.51 13.95 7.54
C VAL A 189 3.33 14.80 7.09
N ALA A 190 2.56 15.31 8.04
CA ALA A 190 1.44 16.20 7.79
C ALA A 190 1.42 17.33 8.82
N GLY A 191 0.72 18.41 8.48
CA GLY A 191 0.23 19.38 9.45
C GLY A 191 -0.82 18.73 10.36
N GLU A 192 -1.83 19.49 10.78
CA GLU A 192 -2.92 18.93 11.59
C GLU A 192 -3.69 17.84 10.83
N VAL A 193 -3.87 16.67 11.47
CA VAL A 193 -4.66 15.54 10.93
C VAL A 193 -5.97 15.39 11.70
N ASP A 194 -7.01 14.97 10.99
CA ASP A 194 -8.26 14.51 11.59
C ASP A 194 -8.27 12.98 11.61
N MET A 195 -8.90 12.43 12.64
CA MET A 195 -9.01 10.98 12.83
C MET A 195 -10.41 10.60 13.25
N ALA A 196 -10.92 9.51 12.69
CA ALA A 196 -12.17 8.88 13.07
C ALA A 196 -11.95 7.38 13.32
N VAL A 197 -12.81 6.79 14.15
CA VAL A 197 -12.89 5.35 14.32
C VAL A 197 -14.23 4.86 13.80
N CYS A 198 -14.21 4.02 12.77
CA CYS A 198 -15.38 3.44 12.14
C CYS A 198 -15.55 1.98 12.58
N ARG A 199 -16.78 1.56 12.89
CA ARG A 199 -17.04 0.17 13.31
C ARG A 199 -16.88 -0.85 12.17
N ASP A 200 -17.42 -0.55 10.99
CA ASP A 200 -17.77 -1.60 10.03
C ASP A 200 -17.07 -1.49 8.67
N ARG A 201 -17.14 -0.33 8.02
CA ARG A 201 -16.38 -0.04 6.80
C ARG A 201 -16.01 1.43 6.77
N ALA A 202 -14.81 1.71 6.27
CA ALA A 202 -14.45 3.03 5.81
C ALA A 202 -14.20 2.97 4.30
N ASP A 203 -14.78 3.90 3.57
CA ASP A 203 -14.47 4.18 2.16
C ASP A 203 -14.34 5.70 1.98
N GLU A 204 -14.16 6.19 0.76
CA GLU A 204 -13.95 7.61 0.47
C GLU A 204 -14.96 8.55 1.15
N ASP A 205 -16.25 8.16 1.23
CA ASP A 205 -17.34 9.05 1.65
C ASP A 205 -17.58 9.05 3.18
N GLY A 206 -17.01 8.10 3.94
CA GLY A 206 -17.25 8.06 5.38
C GLY A 206 -17.00 6.73 6.08
N CYS A 207 -17.69 6.56 7.21
CA CYS A 207 -17.77 5.36 8.02
C CYS A 207 -19.17 4.73 7.79
N PHE A 208 -19.28 3.83 6.82
CA PHE A 208 -20.58 3.24 6.47
C PHE A 208 -20.90 2.04 7.34
N ASP A 209 -22.21 1.86 7.57
CA ASP A 209 -22.75 0.64 8.15
C ASP A 209 -22.27 -0.59 7.40
N ALA A 210 -21.84 -1.60 8.17
CA ALA A 210 -22.11 -2.95 7.75
C ALA A 210 -23.57 -3.18 8.12
N VAL A 211 -24.43 -3.32 7.11
CA VAL A 211 -25.44 -4.37 7.23
C VAL A 211 -24.66 -5.60 7.73
N PRO A 212 -25.04 -6.26 8.85
CA PRO A 212 -24.23 -7.25 9.54
C PRO A 212 -23.99 -8.47 8.64
N ALA A 213 -23.03 -8.32 7.75
CA ALA A 213 -22.49 -9.33 6.88
C ALA A 213 -21.13 -9.62 7.46
N ALA A 214 -20.86 -10.90 7.70
CA ALA A 214 -19.49 -11.34 7.95
C ALA A 214 -18.56 -10.66 6.94
N PRO A 215 -17.40 -10.13 7.38
CA PRO A 215 -16.43 -9.56 6.47
C PRO A 215 -16.17 -10.50 5.30
N SER A 216 -15.93 -9.94 4.12
CA SER A 216 -15.59 -10.71 2.92
C SER A 216 -14.29 -10.19 2.35
N LEU A 217 -13.55 -11.06 1.65
CA LEU A 217 -12.38 -10.62 0.90
C LEU A 217 -12.79 -9.57 -0.15
N PRO A 218 -11.97 -8.52 -0.33
CA PRO A 218 -12.17 -7.59 -1.43
C PRO A 218 -12.20 -8.29 -2.78
N SER A 219 -12.90 -7.68 -3.74
CA SER A 219 -13.08 -8.22 -5.08
C SER A 219 -11.75 -8.52 -5.78
N MET A 220 -11.69 -9.65 -6.48
CA MET A 220 -10.59 -10.01 -7.38
C MET A 220 -10.83 -9.52 -8.82
N VAL A 221 -11.81 -8.65 -9.04
CA VAL A 221 -12.00 -7.97 -10.32
C VAL A 221 -10.89 -6.92 -10.49
N PRO A 222 -10.14 -6.90 -11.61
CA PRO A 222 -8.96 -6.05 -11.78
C PRO A 222 -9.19 -4.56 -11.51
N SER A 223 -10.35 -4.03 -11.89
CA SER A 223 -10.66 -2.59 -11.83
C SER A 223 -11.24 -2.12 -10.49
N GLN A 224 -11.60 -3.02 -9.58
CA GLN A 224 -12.37 -2.67 -8.37
C GLN A 224 -11.99 -3.52 -7.16
N GLY A 225 -10.71 -3.83 -6.97
CA GLY A 225 -10.28 -4.45 -5.73
C GLY A 225 -8.83 -4.90 -5.66
N ILE A 226 -8.58 -5.87 -4.77
CA ILE A 226 -7.24 -6.24 -4.32
C ILE A 226 -6.38 -6.85 -5.43
N ARG A 227 -6.99 -7.39 -6.50
CA ARG A 227 -6.24 -7.94 -7.65
C ARG A 227 -5.36 -6.90 -8.32
N GLY A 228 -5.86 -5.69 -8.55
CA GLY A 228 -5.06 -4.62 -9.14
C GLY A 228 -3.83 -4.32 -8.28
N LYS A 229 -4.04 -4.23 -6.95
CA LYS A 229 -2.96 -3.98 -5.99
C LYS A 229 -1.92 -5.08 -5.94
N LEU A 230 -2.31 -6.36 -6.10
CA LEU A 230 -1.37 -7.49 -6.16
C LEU A 230 -0.47 -7.44 -7.41
N ILE A 231 -1.00 -6.96 -8.54
CA ILE A 231 -0.23 -6.76 -9.79
C ILE A 231 0.71 -5.56 -9.62
N THR A 232 0.22 -4.44 -9.09
CA THR A 232 1.04 -3.25 -8.84
C THR A 232 2.15 -3.53 -7.82
N GLU A 233 1.86 -4.24 -6.73
CA GLU A 233 2.88 -4.64 -5.74
C GLU A 233 4.02 -5.40 -6.39
N TRP A 234 3.69 -6.38 -7.24
CA TRP A 234 4.69 -7.14 -7.99
C TRP A 234 5.58 -6.21 -8.82
N ARG A 235 4.95 -5.29 -9.56
CA ARG A 235 5.64 -4.33 -10.39
C ARG A 235 6.56 -3.43 -9.59
N VAL A 236 6.10 -2.92 -8.45
CA VAL A 236 6.92 -2.09 -7.56
C VAL A 236 8.14 -2.86 -7.05
N GLN A 237 8.02 -4.14 -6.71
CA GLN A 237 9.19 -4.92 -6.30
C GLN A 237 10.25 -5.00 -7.42
N GLU A 238 9.84 -5.17 -8.67
CA GLU A 238 10.78 -5.13 -9.80
C GLU A 238 11.37 -3.74 -10.02
N LEU A 239 10.56 -2.69 -9.90
CA LEU A 239 11.01 -1.31 -9.99
C LEU A 239 11.95 -0.93 -8.86
N LEU A 240 11.92 -1.62 -7.72
CA LEU A 240 12.91 -1.49 -6.65
C LEU A 240 14.16 -2.35 -6.90
N GLY A 241 14.15 -3.18 -7.95
CA GLY A 241 15.20 -4.16 -8.29
C GLY A 241 15.28 -5.33 -7.30
N ARG A 242 14.16 -5.67 -6.68
CA ARG A 242 13.99 -6.86 -5.84
C ARG A 242 13.48 -8.02 -6.70
N ASP A 243 13.71 -9.25 -6.25
CA ASP A 243 13.08 -10.43 -6.82
C ASP A 243 11.66 -10.61 -6.26
N PRO A 244 10.59 -10.42 -7.06
CA PRO A 244 9.22 -10.50 -6.54
C PRO A 244 8.86 -11.88 -6.00
N TYR A 245 9.34 -12.98 -6.63
CA TYR A 245 9.08 -14.34 -6.15
C TYR A 245 9.64 -14.55 -4.75
N ARG A 246 10.77 -13.88 -4.48
CA ARG A 246 11.43 -13.98 -3.19
C ARG A 246 10.77 -13.08 -2.14
N VAL A 247 10.61 -11.78 -2.43
CA VAL A 247 10.10 -10.82 -1.43
C VAL A 247 8.61 -10.95 -1.16
N LEU A 248 7.82 -11.35 -2.17
CA LEU A 248 6.39 -11.61 -2.00
C LEU A 248 6.14 -13.06 -1.58
N GLY A 249 7.15 -13.91 -1.74
CA GLY A 249 7.19 -15.28 -1.26
C GLY A 249 7.85 -15.39 0.11
N ASP A 250 8.77 -16.34 0.25
CA ASP A 250 9.26 -16.81 1.56
C ASP A 250 10.24 -15.85 2.24
N CYS A 251 10.62 -14.77 1.55
CA CYS A 251 11.62 -13.82 2.02
C CYS A 251 11.12 -12.38 2.02
N PRO A 252 10.02 -12.09 2.74
CA PRO A 252 9.55 -10.73 2.87
C PRO A 252 10.60 -9.84 3.57
N PRO A 253 10.52 -8.50 3.42
CA PRO A 253 11.47 -7.58 4.04
C PRO A 253 11.56 -7.70 5.58
N TRP A 254 10.48 -8.13 6.22
CA TRP A 254 10.44 -8.41 7.67
C TRP A 254 10.91 -9.82 8.05
N GLY A 255 11.28 -10.65 7.07
CA GLY A 255 11.82 -11.99 7.26
C GLY A 255 13.35 -12.01 7.26
N GLY A 256 13.96 -12.84 8.12
CA GLY A 256 15.41 -13.01 8.21
C GLY A 256 15.99 -13.87 7.07
N CYS A 257 15.82 -13.46 5.81
CA CYS A 257 16.29 -14.27 4.69
C CYS A 257 17.77 -14.08 4.35
N PRO A 258 18.45 -15.14 3.83
CA PRO A 258 19.83 -15.05 3.39
C PRO A 258 19.98 -13.98 2.31
N ALA A 259 21.00 -13.12 2.34
CA ALA A 259 21.23 -12.14 1.28
C ALA A 259 21.11 -12.79 -0.10
N GLU A 260 20.45 -12.11 -1.03
CA GLU A 260 20.40 -12.59 -2.40
C GLU A 260 21.83 -12.67 -2.98
N PRO A 261 22.11 -13.65 -3.87
CA PRO A 261 23.40 -13.75 -4.53
C PRO A 261 23.81 -12.41 -5.17
N ALA A 262 25.10 -12.10 -5.07
CA ALA A 262 25.70 -10.99 -5.79
C ALA A 262 25.68 -11.28 -7.30
N ALA A 263 25.68 -10.22 -8.12
CA ALA A 263 25.85 -10.37 -9.55
C ALA A 263 27.25 -10.95 -9.86
N ASP A 264 27.32 -11.80 -10.89
CA ASP A 264 28.53 -12.41 -11.42
C ASP A 264 28.98 -11.67 -12.70
N PRO A 265 30.09 -10.91 -12.64
CA PRO A 265 30.67 -10.20 -13.78
C PRO A 265 31.07 -11.09 -14.96
N SER A 266 31.27 -12.39 -14.72
CA SER A 266 31.65 -13.36 -15.76
C SER A 266 30.46 -13.98 -16.48
N SER A 267 29.25 -13.75 -15.99
CA SER A 267 28.00 -14.23 -16.58
C SER A 267 27.33 -13.13 -17.41
N PRO A 268 26.65 -13.47 -18.53
CA PRO A 268 25.86 -12.49 -19.27
C PRO A 268 24.71 -11.94 -18.40
N PRO A 269 24.34 -10.66 -18.56
CA PRO A 269 23.10 -10.17 -18.00
C PRO A 269 21.91 -10.76 -18.76
N THR A 270 20.74 -10.82 -18.13
CA THR A 270 19.49 -11.12 -18.81
C THR A 270 18.62 -9.89 -18.82
N ILE A 271 17.86 -9.68 -19.89
CA ILE A 271 16.74 -8.74 -19.91
C ILE A 271 15.48 -9.60 -19.89
N GLY A 272 14.56 -9.28 -18.98
CA GLY A 272 13.26 -9.94 -18.88
C GLY A 272 12.14 -9.09 -19.46
N ARG A 273 12.11 -7.79 -19.12
CA ARG A 273 11.10 -6.84 -19.62
C ARG A 273 11.50 -5.38 -19.46
N PHE A 274 10.63 -4.50 -19.94
CA PHE A 274 10.74 -3.05 -19.79
C PHE A 274 9.60 -2.46 -18.94
N ALA A 275 9.79 -1.25 -18.43
CA ALA A 275 8.77 -0.48 -17.71
C ALA A 275 8.88 1.02 -17.96
N SER A 276 7.77 1.72 -17.76
CA SER A 276 7.81 3.09 -17.25
C SER A 276 6.84 3.22 -16.08
N GLY A 277 7.34 3.72 -14.95
CA GLY A 277 6.56 3.79 -13.72
C GLY A 277 5.86 2.46 -13.38
N ARG A 278 4.64 2.55 -12.83
CA ARG A 278 3.82 1.39 -12.44
C ARG A 278 2.96 0.81 -13.57
N ASP A 279 2.92 1.46 -14.72
CA ASP A 279 2.08 1.03 -15.84
C ASP A 279 2.79 -0.04 -16.70
N GLU A 280 1.98 -0.74 -17.50
CA GLU A 280 2.49 -1.72 -18.47
C GLU A 280 3.12 -1.05 -19.69
N PHE A 281 2.75 0.20 -19.97
CA PHE A 281 3.26 0.98 -21.08
C PHE A 281 4.63 1.58 -20.75
N VAL A 282 5.43 1.86 -21.79
CA VAL A 282 6.77 2.44 -21.66
C VAL A 282 6.79 3.83 -22.30
N TRP A 283 6.87 4.86 -21.46
CA TRP A 283 6.91 6.27 -21.87
C TRP A 283 8.23 6.90 -21.43
N TYR A 284 8.36 7.18 -20.14
CA TYR A 284 9.53 7.76 -19.49
C TYR A 284 9.32 7.80 -17.97
N PRO A 285 10.33 7.54 -17.13
CA PRO A 285 11.65 7.04 -17.49
C PRO A 285 11.60 5.54 -17.89
N LEU A 286 12.64 5.05 -18.57
CA LEU A 286 12.74 3.66 -19.02
C LEU A 286 13.44 2.82 -17.95
N TYR A 287 12.78 1.76 -17.49
CA TYR A 287 13.40 0.72 -16.68
C TYR A 287 13.67 -0.52 -17.53
N VAL A 288 14.91 -1.01 -17.49
CA VAL A 288 15.29 -2.33 -18.01
C VAL A 288 15.34 -3.28 -16.83
N ILE A 289 14.46 -4.27 -16.81
CA ILE A 289 14.31 -5.25 -15.72
C ILE A 289 14.84 -6.59 -16.19
N GLY A 290 15.66 -7.22 -15.36
CA GLY A 290 16.32 -8.48 -15.68
C GLY A 290 17.17 -8.98 -14.53
N ASP A 291 18.23 -9.72 -14.84
CA ASP A 291 19.13 -10.26 -13.83
C ASP A 291 20.60 -10.05 -14.19
N ASN A 292 21.43 -10.16 -13.16
CA ASN A 292 22.89 -10.15 -13.26
C ASN A 292 23.47 -8.86 -13.85
N PHE A 293 22.86 -7.71 -13.53
CA PHE A 293 23.45 -6.41 -13.81
C PHE A 293 24.55 -6.10 -12.77
N VAL A 294 25.67 -5.56 -13.23
CA VAL A 294 26.87 -5.28 -12.45
C VAL A 294 27.15 -3.79 -12.54
N GLU A 295 27.06 -3.11 -11.40
CA GLU A 295 27.35 -1.68 -11.32
C GLU A 295 28.76 -1.36 -11.82
N GLY A 296 28.86 -0.33 -12.68
CA GLY A 296 30.12 0.07 -13.32
C GLY A 296 30.61 -0.82 -14.46
N LEU A 297 29.95 -1.96 -14.73
CA LEU A 297 30.32 -2.88 -15.81
C LEU A 297 29.20 -3.03 -16.86
N THR A 298 27.94 -3.14 -16.44
CA THR A 298 26.84 -3.35 -17.38
C THR A 298 26.60 -2.11 -18.23
N THR A 299 26.56 -2.30 -19.54
CA THR A 299 26.12 -1.28 -20.50
C THR A 299 24.83 -1.71 -21.18
N VAL A 300 23.97 -0.77 -21.55
CA VAL A 300 22.76 -1.04 -22.36
C VAL A 300 22.92 -0.35 -23.71
N ARG A 301 22.77 -1.11 -24.80
CA ARG A 301 22.73 -0.58 -26.17
C ARG A 301 21.28 -0.57 -26.66
N ILE A 302 20.85 0.54 -27.23
CA ILE A 302 19.53 0.73 -27.83
C ILE A 302 19.71 1.05 -29.32
N GLU A 303 19.10 0.25 -30.18
CA GLU A 303 19.18 0.36 -31.64
C GLU A 303 17.78 0.39 -32.27
N GLY A 304 17.43 1.44 -33.00
CA GLY A 304 16.12 1.60 -33.64
C GLY A 304 15.80 3.05 -33.94
N ASN A 305 14.91 3.30 -34.89
CA ASN A 305 14.46 4.66 -35.24
C ASN A 305 15.60 5.67 -35.56
N GLY A 306 16.68 5.18 -36.19
CA GLY A 306 17.88 6.00 -36.48
C GLY A 306 18.80 6.25 -35.28
N ILE A 307 18.50 5.66 -34.12
CA ILE A 307 19.33 5.66 -32.91
C ILE A 307 20.11 4.35 -32.87
N ASP A 308 21.41 4.44 -32.60
CA ASP A 308 22.28 3.32 -32.25
C ASP A 308 23.30 3.82 -31.24
N ALA A 309 23.00 3.66 -29.95
CA ALA A 309 23.77 4.28 -28.89
C ALA A 309 23.83 3.40 -27.63
N LEU A 310 24.87 3.62 -26.83
CA LEU A 310 24.87 3.19 -25.44
C LEU A 310 23.99 4.15 -24.65
N ALA A 311 22.94 3.61 -24.02
CA ALA A 311 22.04 4.41 -23.21
C ALA A 311 22.75 4.96 -21.97
N PRO A 312 22.53 6.23 -21.61
CA PRO A 312 23.05 6.77 -20.36
C PRO A 312 22.30 6.16 -19.19
N ILE A 313 22.99 5.31 -18.41
CA ILE A 313 22.43 4.66 -17.24
C ILE A 313 22.43 5.65 -16.07
N SER A 314 21.25 6.05 -15.60
CA SER A 314 21.10 6.94 -14.44
C SER A 314 21.29 6.20 -13.13
N ARG A 315 20.73 5.00 -13.01
CA ARG A 315 20.87 4.12 -11.84
C ARG A 315 20.94 2.67 -12.28
N ILE A 316 21.70 1.86 -11.55
CA ILE A 316 21.81 0.42 -11.77
C ILE A 316 21.83 -0.29 -10.43
N ASN A 317 21.07 -1.38 -10.34
CA ASN A 317 21.31 -2.42 -9.38
C ASN A 317 21.25 -3.75 -10.13
N LYS A 318 21.43 -4.86 -9.42
CA LYS A 318 21.55 -6.18 -10.04
C LYS A 318 20.35 -6.70 -10.84
N ARG A 319 19.16 -6.09 -10.70
CA ARG A 319 17.94 -6.50 -11.42
C ARG A 319 17.23 -5.38 -12.17
N ARG A 320 17.72 -4.14 -12.05
CA ARG A 320 17.11 -2.96 -12.64
C ARG A 320 18.16 -1.97 -13.11
N ILE A 321 17.98 -1.48 -14.33
CA ILE A 321 18.67 -0.32 -14.88
C ILE A 321 17.63 0.77 -15.15
N LEU A 322 17.88 1.99 -14.70
CA LEU A 322 17.08 3.17 -14.97
C LEU A 322 17.78 4.02 -16.04
N ILE A 323 17.04 4.39 -17.07
CA ILE A 323 17.46 5.27 -18.15
C ILE A 323 16.50 6.47 -18.17
N GLU A 324 17.05 7.66 -17.92
CA GLU A 324 16.33 8.95 -17.94
C GLU A 324 16.59 9.73 -19.25
N GLU A 325 17.07 9.06 -20.29
CA GLU A 325 17.06 9.62 -21.65
C GLU A 325 15.69 9.39 -22.27
N GLN A 326 15.13 10.43 -22.89
CA GLN A 326 13.87 10.33 -23.61
C GLN A 326 14.12 9.87 -25.04
N TYR A 327 13.58 8.70 -25.40
CA TYR A 327 13.62 8.19 -26.77
C TYR A 327 12.29 8.52 -27.48
N PRO A 328 12.30 8.86 -28.77
CA PRO A 328 11.06 9.04 -29.54
C PRO A 328 10.24 7.74 -29.59
N SER A 329 8.93 7.85 -29.83
CA SER A 329 8.09 6.68 -30.10
C SER A 329 8.67 5.85 -31.26
N GLY A 330 8.66 4.53 -31.10
CA GLY A 330 9.25 3.62 -32.08
C GLY A 330 9.53 2.23 -31.53
N VAL A 331 10.06 1.38 -32.41
CA VAL A 331 10.49 0.02 -32.07
C VAL A 331 12.01 -0.03 -32.03
N TYR A 332 12.54 -0.51 -30.92
CA TYR A 332 13.96 -0.58 -30.60
C TYR A 332 14.38 -2.01 -30.29
N GLN A 333 15.64 -2.32 -30.55
CA GLN A 333 16.35 -3.50 -30.13
C GLN A 333 17.26 -3.11 -28.97
N VAL A 334 17.12 -3.79 -27.84
CA VAL A 334 17.85 -3.50 -26.61
C VAL A 334 18.70 -4.69 -26.22
N THR A 335 19.98 -4.44 -25.95
CA THR A 335 20.91 -5.47 -25.48
C THR A 335 21.67 -4.94 -24.28
N ALA A 336 21.79 -5.74 -23.22
CA ALA A 336 22.62 -5.44 -22.06
C ALA A 336 23.91 -6.26 -22.14
N SER A 337 25.04 -5.72 -21.69
CA SER A 337 26.33 -6.44 -21.74
C SER A 337 27.16 -6.22 -20.49
N ASN A 338 27.69 -7.30 -19.92
CA ASN A 338 28.74 -7.30 -18.89
C ASN A 338 30.09 -7.48 -19.60
N GLY A 339 30.66 -6.39 -20.11
CA GLY A 339 31.87 -6.45 -20.94
C GLY A 339 31.65 -7.25 -22.22
N ALA A 340 32.29 -8.42 -22.36
CA ALA A 340 32.18 -9.28 -23.53
C ALA A 340 30.93 -10.18 -23.53
N GLN A 341 30.22 -10.28 -22.40
CA GLN A 341 29.04 -11.13 -22.26
C GLN A 341 27.78 -10.32 -22.52
N ALA A 342 27.09 -10.57 -23.63
CA ALA A 342 25.86 -9.88 -24.01
C ALA A 342 24.61 -10.71 -23.64
N SER A 343 23.53 -10.03 -23.27
CA SER A 343 22.21 -10.61 -23.15
C SER A 343 21.68 -11.01 -24.53
N GLN A 344 20.59 -11.79 -24.54
CA GLN A 344 19.74 -11.83 -25.72
C GLN A 344 19.21 -10.42 -26.02
N THR A 345 19.11 -10.07 -27.30
CA THR A 345 18.46 -8.83 -27.76
C THR A 345 16.95 -8.92 -27.55
N MET A 346 16.36 -7.88 -26.96
CA MET A 346 14.92 -7.77 -26.74
C MET A 346 14.33 -6.60 -27.50
N THR A 347 13.12 -6.78 -28.02
CA THR A 347 12.37 -5.70 -28.65
C THR A 347 11.69 -4.85 -27.59
N LEU A 348 11.91 -3.54 -27.66
CA LEU A 348 11.23 -2.51 -26.87
C LEU A 348 10.36 -1.67 -27.81
N THR A 349 9.09 -1.52 -27.50
CA THR A 349 8.21 -0.52 -28.14
C THR A 349 8.01 0.63 -27.18
N ILE A 350 8.24 1.85 -27.66
CA ILE A 350 7.93 3.10 -26.96
C ILE A 350 6.79 3.74 -27.74
N ASP A 351 5.68 4.01 -27.07
CA ASP A 351 4.47 4.57 -27.67
C ASP A 351 4.44 6.10 -27.59
#